data_AF-A0A3B4AHM1-F1
#
_entry.id   AF-A0A3B4AHM1-F1
#
_cell.length_a   1.000
_cell.length_b   1.000
_cell.length_c   1.000
_cell.angle_alpha   90.00
_cell.angle_beta   90.00
_cell.angle_gamma   90.00
#
_symmetry.space_group_name_H-M   'P 1'
#
loop_
_entity.id
_entity.type
_entity.pdbx_description
1 polymer ?
#
loop_
_entity_poly.entity_id
_entity_poly.type
_entity_poly.pdbx_seq_one_letter_code
_entity_poly.pdbx_strand_id
1 'polypeptide(L)'
;MDNFTSHPSTLKLLDHGLAAVVRLMKLGRCKNIVVVAGAGISTASGIPDFRTPGTGLYANLEKYNIPYPESIFNIDYFTNDPLPFFSLAKSLYPGNHRHLL
;
A
#
# COMPACT_ATOMS: atom_id res chain seq x y z
N MET A 1 5.64 9.10 47.57
CA MET A 1 4.17 9.20 47.40
C MET A 1 3.94 10.47 46.64
N ASP A 2 3.88 10.35 45.33
CA ASP A 2 4.33 11.41 44.44
C ASP A 2 3.13 12.21 44.00
N ASN A 3 3.25 13.53 44.19
CA ASN A 3 2.18 14.49 44.25
C ASN A 3 1.39 14.58 42.94
N PHE A 4 0.09 14.35 43.05
CA PHE A 4 -0.91 14.54 42.02
C PHE A 4 -1.25 16.03 41.86
N THR A 5 -0.30 16.85 41.43
CA THR A 5 -0.58 18.24 41.05
C THR A 5 0.36 18.73 39.95
N SER A 6 -0.10 18.66 38.71
CA SER A 6 0.17 19.73 37.74
C SER A 6 -1.09 19.95 36.90
N HIS A 7 -1.60 21.19 36.93
CA HIS A 7 -2.70 21.65 36.09
C HIS A 7 -2.41 21.39 34.60
N PRO A 8 -3.44 21.14 33.76
CA PRO A 8 -3.29 20.86 32.33
C PRO A 8 -3.00 22.13 31.51
N SER A 9 -2.28 23.11 32.07
CA SER A 9 -2.04 24.41 31.46
C SER A 9 -0.76 24.48 30.63
N THR A 10 -0.30 23.34 30.08
CA THR A 10 0.72 23.34 29.03
C THR A 10 0.58 22.13 28.13
N LEU A 11 -0.45 22.15 27.28
CA LEU A 11 -0.37 21.60 25.92
C LEU A 11 0.73 22.39 25.16
N LYS A 12 1.98 22.29 25.63
CA LYS A 12 3.13 23.00 25.10
C LYS A 12 3.60 22.20 23.89
N LEU A 13 3.24 22.74 22.72
CA LEU A 13 3.51 22.23 21.37
C LEU A 13 3.03 20.79 21.15
N LEU A 14 2.04 20.65 20.28
CA LEU A 14 1.66 19.37 19.72
C LEU A 14 2.92 18.70 19.15
N ASP A 15 3.40 17.64 19.78
CA ASP A 15 4.22 16.67 19.06
C ASP A 15 3.39 16.27 17.82
N HIS A 16 3.92 16.57 16.64
CA HIS A 16 3.34 16.15 15.37
C HIS A 16 4.11 14.92 14.86
N GLY A 17 3.46 14.05 14.11
CA GLY A 17 4.13 12.90 13.48
C GLY A 17 4.19 11.64 14.36
N LEU A 18 5.12 10.74 14.03
CA LEU A 18 5.11 9.34 14.49
C LEU A 18 5.18 9.21 16.03
N ALA A 19 6.00 10.03 16.69
CA ALA A 19 6.17 9.97 18.15
C ALA A 19 4.85 10.23 18.90
N ALA A 20 4.03 11.17 18.41
CA ALA A 20 2.73 11.48 18.99
C ALA A 20 1.73 10.34 18.80
N VAL A 21 1.72 9.72 17.61
CA VAL A 21 0.88 8.54 17.34
C VAL A 21 1.22 7.40 18.29
N VAL A 22 2.51 7.08 18.45
CA VAL A 22 2.98 6.04 19.38
C VAL A 22 2.56 6.34 20.82
N ARG A 23 2.70 7.60 21.26
CA ARG A 23 2.29 8.02 22.60
C ARG A 23 0.79 7.84 22.83
N LEU A 24 -0.05 8.24 21.87
CA LEU A 24 -1.50 8.09 21.98
C LEU A 24 -1.93 6.61 22.03
N MET A 25 -1.27 5.76 21.24
CA MET A 25 -1.48 4.30 21.29
C MET A 25 -1.07 3.72 22.66
N LYS A 26 0.13 4.06 23.16
CA LYS A 26 0.61 3.58 24.48
C LYS A 26 -0.26 4.03 25.65
N LEU A 27 -0.84 5.23 25.57
CA LEU A 27 -1.77 5.74 26.59
C LEU A 27 -3.17 5.12 26.51
N GLY A 28 -3.42 4.17 25.59
CA GLY A 28 -4.73 3.53 25.43
C GLY A 28 -5.83 4.48 24.94
N ARG A 29 -5.45 5.64 24.37
CA ARG A 29 -6.40 6.65 23.86
C ARG A 29 -6.91 6.34 22.46
N CYS A 30 -6.17 5.53 21.70
CA CYS A 30 -6.57 5.03 20.39
C CYS A 30 -7.08 3.58 20.52
N LYS A 31 -8.40 3.40 20.62
CA LYS A 31 -9.02 2.07 20.82
C LYS A 31 -9.55 1.43 19.54
N ASN A 32 -9.85 2.25 18.54
CA ASN A 32 -10.42 1.82 17.26
C ASN A 32 -9.49 2.32 16.15
N ILE A 33 -8.60 1.46 15.67
CA ILE A 33 -7.59 1.81 14.65
C ILE A 33 -8.01 1.20 13.32
N VAL A 34 -8.13 2.05 12.30
CA VAL A 34 -8.39 1.63 10.92
C VAL A 34 -7.11 1.78 10.12
N VAL A 35 -6.74 0.74 9.38
CA VAL A 35 -5.59 0.74 8.47
C VAL A 35 -6.10 0.76 7.04
N VAL A 36 -5.68 1.77 6.28
CA VAL A 36 -5.89 1.84 4.82
C VAL A 36 -4.55 1.58 4.16
N ALA A 37 -4.47 0.54 3.35
CA ALA A 37 -3.25 0.13 2.66
C ALA A 37 -3.50 0.00 1.15
N GLY A 38 -2.44 0.16 0.36
CA GLY A 38 -2.42 -0.11 -1.07
C GLY A 38 -1.27 -1.05 -1.44
N ALA A 39 -1.06 -1.30 -2.73
CA ALA A 39 -0.06 -2.26 -3.22
C ALA A 39 1.38 -2.05 -2.67
N GLY A 40 1.73 -0.82 -2.31
CA GLY A 40 3.04 -0.47 -1.75
C GLY A 40 3.47 -1.31 -0.55
N ILE A 41 2.53 -1.78 0.29
CA ILE A 41 2.87 -2.61 1.47
C ILE A 41 3.42 -4.00 1.10
N SER A 42 3.17 -4.46 -0.14
CA SER A 42 3.57 -5.78 -0.64
C SER A 42 4.82 -5.74 -1.51
N THR A 43 5.37 -4.56 -1.79
CA THR A 43 6.59 -4.43 -2.61
C THR A 43 7.79 -5.11 -1.98
N ALA A 44 7.90 -5.08 -0.66
CA ALA A 44 8.93 -5.77 0.11
C ALA A 44 8.86 -7.31 0.01
N SER A 45 7.71 -7.89 -0.35
CA SER A 45 7.56 -9.32 -0.59
C SER A 45 7.75 -9.72 -2.07
N GLY A 46 8.27 -8.81 -2.90
CA GLY A 46 8.55 -9.04 -4.31
C GLY A 46 7.34 -8.92 -5.23
N ILE A 47 6.18 -8.45 -4.74
CA ILE A 47 5.01 -8.17 -5.58
C ILE A 47 5.10 -6.70 -6.03
N PRO A 48 5.20 -6.42 -7.33
CA PRO A 48 5.32 -5.04 -7.81
C PRO A 48 4.04 -4.25 -7.49
N ASP A 49 4.21 -2.96 -7.21
CA ASP A 49 3.06 -2.05 -7.20
C ASP A 49 2.64 -1.67 -8.62
N PHE A 50 1.65 -0.78 -8.75
CA PHE A 50 1.14 -0.37 -10.06
C PHE A 50 1.93 0.76 -10.71
N ARG A 51 2.44 1.72 -9.92
CA ARG A 51 2.74 3.08 -10.39
C ARG A 51 4.20 3.51 -10.21
N THR A 52 5.05 2.72 -9.55
CA THR A 52 6.45 3.08 -9.39
C THR A 52 7.14 3.12 -10.76
N PRO A 53 7.84 4.21 -11.13
CA PRO A 53 8.55 4.30 -12.39
C PRO A 53 9.57 3.17 -12.55
N GLY A 54 9.58 2.51 -13.71
CA GLY A 54 10.50 1.41 -14.05
C GLY A 54 10.12 0.04 -13.45
N THR A 55 9.67 -0.03 -12.21
CA THR A 55 9.36 -1.32 -11.53
C THR A 55 7.87 -1.63 -11.39
N GLY A 56 7.01 -0.61 -11.50
CA GLY A 56 5.56 -0.77 -11.38
C GLY A 56 4.96 -1.49 -12.59
N LEU A 57 3.80 -2.11 -12.38
CA LEU A 57 3.10 -2.88 -13.41
C LEU A 57 2.84 -2.05 -14.67
N TYR A 58 2.34 -0.81 -14.54
CA TYR A 58 1.99 0.03 -15.68
C TYR A 58 3.18 0.40 -16.56
N ALA A 59 4.39 0.46 -16.01
CA ALA A 59 5.61 0.74 -16.77
C ALA A 59 6.05 -0.45 -17.65
N ASN A 60 5.48 -1.64 -17.46
CA ASN A 60 5.92 -2.89 -18.08
C ASN A 60 4.82 -3.55 -18.95
N LEU A 61 3.80 -2.78 -19.36
CA LEU A 61 2.64 -3.30 -20.11
C LEU A 61 2.73 -3.12 -21.64
N GLU A 62 3.77 -2.48 -22.17
CA GLU A 62 3.90 -2.22 -23.61
C GLU A 62 3.78 -3.49 -24.47
N LYS A 63 4.24 -4.63 -23.93
CA LYS A 63 4.16 -5.95 -24.57
C LYS A 63 2.74 -6.49 -24.82
N TYR A 64 1.72 -5.89 -24.21
CA TYR A 64 0.33 -6.35 -24.33
C TYR A 64 -0.49 -5.61 -25.40
N ASN A 65 0.11 -4.66 -26.13
CA ASN A 65 -0.55 -3.90 -27.21
C ASN A 65 -1.91 -3.30 -26.77
N ILE A 66 -1.93 -2.70 -25.58
CA ILE A 66 -3.12 -2.10 -24.98
C ILE A 66 -3.14 -0.58 -25.22
N PRO A 67 -4.33 0.06 -25.32
CA PRO A 67 -4.43 1.49 -25.66
C PRO A 67 -3.85 2.42 -24.60
N TYR A 68 -3.94 2.03 -23.33
CA TYR A 68 -3.33 2.71 -22.18
C TYR A 68 -3.23 1.73 -21.00
N PRO A 69 -2.29 1.92 -20.05
CA PRO A 69 -1.98 0.93 -19.01
C PRO A 69 -3.18 0.47 -18.17
N GLU A 70 -4.10 1.37 -17.86
CA GLU A 70 -5.29 1.09 -17.04
C GLU A 70 -6.33 0.22 -17.75
N SER A 71 -6.30 0.15 -19.09
CA SER A 71 -7.29 -0.60 -19.86
C SER A 71 -7.29 -2.10 -19.55
N ILE A 72 -6.13 -2.67 -19.16
CA ILE A 72 -6.03 -4.08 -18.75
C ILE A 72 -6.88 -4.42 -17.51
N PHE A 73 -7.25 -3.41 -16.72
CA PHE A 73 -8.09 -3.54 -15.53
C PHE A 73 -9.48 -2.91 -15.73
N ASN A 74 -9.83 -2.48 -16.95
CA ASN A 74 -11.15 -1.97 -17.29
C ASN A 74 -12.08 -3.15 -17.68
N ILE A 75 -13.29 -3.18 -17.11
CA ILE A 75 -14.26 -4.27 -17.34
C ILE A 75 -14.77 -4.34 -18.79
N ASP A 76 -14.96 -3.19 -19.44
CA ASP A 76 -15.41 -3.13 -20.83
C ASP A 76 -14.31 -3.64 -21.77
N TYR A 77 -13.05 -3.26 -21.49
CA TYR A 77 -11.92 -3.78 -22.24
C TYR A 77 -11.78 -5.30 -22.04
N PHE A 78 -11.83 -5.78 -20.79
CA PHE A 78 -11.75 -7.20 -20.46
C PHE A 78 -12.84 -8.03 -21.15
N THR A 79 -14.06 -7.50 -21.23
CA THR A 79 -15.19 -8.19 -21.89
C THR A 79 -14.97 -8.32 -23.40
N ASN A 80 -14.28 -7.36 -24.03
CA ASN A 80 -13.95 -7.41 -25.46
C ASN A 80 -12.70 -8.24 -25.77
N ASP A 81 -11.63 -8.07 -24.97
CA ASP A 81 -10.39 -8.82 -25.08
C ASP A 81 -9.80 -9.14 -23.68
N PRO A 82 -10.03 -10.35 -23.16
CA PRO A 82 -9.54 -10.75 -21.85
C PRO A 82 -8.06 -11.23 -21.87
N LEU A 83 -7.45 -11.40 -23.04
CA LEU A 83 -6.12 -12.04 -23.17
C LEU A 83 -5.00 -11.24 -22.47
N PRO A 84 -4.93 -9.90 -22.56
CA PRO A 84 -3.94 -9.12 -21.82
C PRO A 84 -4.00 -9.35 -20.31
N PHE A 85 -5.20 -9.32 -19.71
CA PHE A 85 -5.40 -9.56 -18.29
C PHE A 85 -4.91 -10.95 -17.87
N PHE A 86 -5.34 -12.01 -18.57
CA PHE A 86 -4.92 -13.37 -18.22
C PHE A 86 -3.42 -13.60 -18.42
N SER A 87 -2.82 -12.97 -19.44
CA SER A 87 -1.38 -13.04 -19.67
C SER A 87 -0.58 -12.34 -18.56
N LEU A 88 -1.08 -11.21 -18.04
CA LEU A 88 -0.53 -10.55 -16.86
C LEU A 88 -0.72 -11.41 -15.60
N ALA A 89 -1.93 -11.90 -15.34
CA ALA A 89 -2.24 -12.72 -14.18
C ALA A 89 -1.36 -13.98 -14.10
N LYS A 90 -1.11 -14.63 -15.24
CA LYS A 90 -0.18 -15.77 -15.34
C LYS A 90 1.25 -15.41 -14.96
N SER A 91 1.71 -14.21 -15.32
CA SER A 91 3.05 -13.75 -14.95
C SER A 91 3.20 -13.44 -13.46
N LEU A 92 2.11 -13.04 -12.79
CA LEU A 92 2.06 -12.72 -11.37
C LEU A 92 1.77 -13.93 -10.48
N TYR A 93 1.36 -15.06 -11.07
CA TYR A 93 0.93 -16.22 -10.29
C TYR A 93 2.11 -16.79 -9.45
N PRO A 94 1.89 -17.05 -8.15
CA PRO A 94 2.93 -17.62 -7.27
C PRO A 94 3.43 -18.97 -7.81
N GLY A 95 4.74 -19.14 -7.92
CA GLY A 95 5.39 -20.33 -8.47
C GLY A 95 6.46 -20.04 -9.53
N ASN A 96 6.43 -18.85 -10.16
CA ASN A 96 7.46 -18.38 -11.09
C ASN A 96 8.50 -17.45 -10.45
N HIS A 97 8.33 -17.09 -9.17
CA HIS A 97 9.31 -16.33 -8.39
C HIS A 97 9.86 -17.23 -7.30
N ARG A 98 11.15 -17.59 -7.40
CA ARG A 98 11.89 -18.19 -6.27
C ARG A 98 11.81 -17.23 -5.10
N HIS A 99 11.33 -17.70 -3.94
CA HIS A 99 11.62 -17.05 -2.68
C HIS A 99 13.15 -16.91 -2.57
N LEU A 100 13.65 -15.68 -2.61
CA LEU A 100 14.97 -15.35 -2.08
C LEU A 100 14.75 -15.00 -0.60
N LEU A 101 14.58 -16.04 0.20
CA LEU A 101 14.97 -16.05 1.61
C LEU A 101 16.06 -17.12 1.74
#